data_AF-A0A7L2VC46-F1
#
_entry.id   AF-A0A7L2VC46-F1
#
_cell.length_a   1.000
_cell.length_b   1.000
_cell.length_c   1.000
_cell.angle_alpha   90.00
_cell.angle_beta   90.00
_cell.angle_gamma   90.00
#
_symmetry.space_group_name_H-M   'P 1'
#
loop_
_entity.id
_entity.type
_entity.pdbx_description
1 polymer ?
#
loop_
_entity_poly.entity_id
_entity_poly.type
_entity_poly.pdbx_seq_one_letter_code
_entity_poly.pdbx_strand_id
1 'polypeptide(L)'
;VHTGERPFLCPDCGKSFGRSSSLSCNQRIQRHRKPYACGDCGKSFTQLSSYQSHRRVHTGERPFLCPQCGRTFADPSSYRRHQRAHQ
;
A
#
# COMPACT_ATOMS: atom_id res chain seq x y z
N VAL A 1 -43.12 -3.81 -4.32
CA VAL A 1 -42.05 -3.05 -3.62
C VAL A 1 -40.77 -3.85 -3.73
N HIS A 2 -39.70 -3.30 -4.31
CA HIS A 2 -38.40 -3.97 -4.29
C HIS A 2 -37.64 -3.36 -3.11
N THR A 3 -37.66 -4.04 -1.96
CA THR A 3 -36.88 -3.64 -0.79
C THR A 3 -35.41 -3.72 -1.23
N GLY A 4 -34.77 -2.58 -1.46
CA GLY A 4 -33.39 -2.48 -1.92
C GLY A 4 -32.36 -2.93 -0.89
N GLU A 5 -32.69 -3.94 -0.08
CA GLU A 5 -31.89 -4.44 1.01
C GLU A 5 -30.61 -5.05 0.46
N ARG A 6 -29.49 -4.55 0.98
CA ARG A 6 -28.14 -4.99 0.63
C ARG A 6 -27.49 -5.57 1.89
N PRO A 7 -27.92 -6.78 2.32
CA PRO A 7 -27.49 -7.34 3.60
C PRO A 7 -26.00 -7.70 3.63
N PHE A 8 -25.33 -7.78 2.48
CA PHE A 8 -23.93 -8.20 2.39
C PHE A 8 -23.00 -6.98 2.38
N LEU A 9 -22.42 -6.62 3.52
CA LEU A 9 -21.49 -5.50 3.68
C LEU A 9 -20.02 -5.93 3.47
N CYS A 10 -19.23 -5.13 2.75
CA CYS A 10 -17.79 -5.30 2.65
C CYS A 10 -17.08 -4.59 3.80
N PRO A 11 -16.34 -5.30 4.68
CA PRO A 11 -15.65 -4.67 5.81
C PRO A 11 -14.48 -3.78 5.36
N ASP A 12 -13.85 -4.10 4.22
CA ASP A 12 -12.67 -3.38 3.74
C ASP A 12 -12.97 -2.03 3.08
N CYS A 13 -14.19 -1.83 2.55
CA CYS A 13 -14.54 -0.60 1.84
C CYS A 13 -15.95 -0.04 2.14
N GLY A 14 -16.69 -0.65 3.06
CA GLY A 14 -18.02 -0.21 3.49
C GLY A 14 -19.13 -0.34 2.44
N LYS A 15 -18.86 -0.91 1.26
CA LYS A 15 -19.88 -1.11 0.21
C LYS A 15 -20.79 -2.28 0.56
N SER A 16 -22.10 -2.07 0.49
CA SER A 16 -23.11 -3.12 0.65
C SER A 16 -23.47 -3.77 -0.69
N PHE A 17 -23.95 -5.01 -0.71
CA PHE A 17 -24.35 -5.74 -1.91
C PHE A 17 -25.65 -6.51 -1.64
N GLY A 18 -26.50 -6.67 -2.65
CA GLY A 18 -27.74 -7.46 -2.56
C GLY A 18 -27.52 -8.97 -2.64
N ARG A 19 -26.33 -9.41 -3.06
CA ARG A 19 -25.97 -10.83 -3.20
C ARG A 19 -24.58 -11.10 -2.65
N SER A 20 -24.41 -12.26 -1.99
CA SER A 20 -23.13 -12.72 -1.48
C SER A 20 -22.08 -12.89 -2.58
N SER A 21 -22.47 -13.41 -3.75
CA SER A 21 -21.58 -13.58 -4.92
C SER A 21 -20.99 -12.26 -5.42
N SER A 22 -21.76 -11.16 -5.35
CA SER A 22 -21.28 -9.83 -5.71
C SER A 22 -20.26 -9.29 -4.70
N LEU A 23 -20.48 -9.53 -3.40
CA LEU A 23 -19.51 -9.22 -2.35
C LEU A 23 -18.21 -10.02 -2.53
N SER A 24 -18.29 -11.32 -2.77
CA SER A 24 -17.12 -12.19 -2.96
C SER A 24 -16.29 -11.79 -4.19
N CYS A 25 -16.96 -11.43 -5.29
CA CYS A 25 -16.29 -10.89 -6.48
C CYS A 25 -15.57 -9.56 -6.17
N ASN A 26 -16.25 -8.64 -5.47
CA ASN A 26 -15.64 -7.38 -5.04
C ASN A 26 -14.42 -7.61 -4.13
N GLN A 27 -14.50 -8.52 -3.16
CA GLN A 27 -13.37 -8.85 -2.29
C GLN A 27 -12.20 -9.44 -3.07
N ARG A 28 -12.47 -10.32 -4.05
CA ARG A 28 -11.42 -10.85 -4.94
C ARG A 28 -10.74 -9.72 -5.72
N ILE A 29 -11.51 -8.79 -6.27
CA ILE A 29 -10.96 -7.63 -6.97
C ILE A 29 -10.16 -6.76 -6.02
N GLN A 30 -10.68 -6.44 -4.83
CA GLN A 30 -10.00 -5.64 -3.80
C GLN A 30 -8.68 -6.28 -3.34
N ARG A 31 -8.62 -7.61 -3.20
CA ARG A 31 -7.37 -8.33 -2.91
C ARG A 31 -6.29 -8.10 -3.98
N HIS A 32 -6.70 -7.90 -5.23
CA HIS A 32 -5.82 -7.59 -6.35
C HIS A 32 -5.71 -6.08 -6.63
N ARG A 33 -6.46 -5.24 -5.91
CA ARG A 33 -6.33 -3.80 -5.99
C ARG A 33 -5.07 -3.37 -5.26
N LYS A 34 -4.55 -2.25 -5.74
CA LYS A 34 -3.46 -1.53 -5.12
C LYS A 34 -4.07 -0.31 -4.41
N PRO A 35 -4.54 -0.44 -3.16
CA PRO A 35 -5.33 0.59 -2.50
C PRO A 35 -4.52 1.88 -2.24
N TYR A 36 -3.19 1.79 -2.25
CA TYR A 36 -2.31 2.93 -1.99
C TYR A 36 -1.83 3.53 -3.30
N ALA A 37 -2.51 4.57 -3.79
CA ALA A 37 -2.13 5.30 -5.00
C ALA A 37 -1.35 6.57 -4.65
N CYS A 38 -0.30 6.86 -5.39
CA CYS A 38 0.45 8.11 -5.32
C CYS A 38 -0.24 9.19 -6.15
N GLY A 39 -0.61 10.30 -5.52
CA GLY A 39 -1.21 11.46 -6.20
C GLY A 39 -0.25 12.16 -7.16
N ASP A 40 1.05 12.14 -6.87
CA ASP A 40 2.06 12.87 -7.66
C ASP A 40 2.40 12.19 -9.00
N CYS A 41 2.30 10.85 -9.08
CA CYS A 41 2.70 10.10 -10.28
C CYS A 41 1.75 8.97 -10.70
N GLY A 42 0.62 8.81 -10.01
CA GLY A 42 -0.39 7.79 -10.32
C GLY A 42 0.02 6.33 -10.04
N LYS A 43 1.23 6.08 -9.52
CA LYS A 43 1.68 4.73 -9.17
C LYS A 43 0.90 4.20 -7.98
N SER A 44 0.40 2.98 -8.10
CA SER A 44 -0.29 2.29 -7.01
C SER A 44 0.50 1.13 -6.43
N PHE A 45 0.32 0.89 -5.14
CA PHE A 45 0.99 -0.13 -4.34
C PHE A 45 -0.04 -0.96 -3.55
N THR A 46 0.28 -2.24 -3.35
CA THR A 46 -0.55 -3.17 -2.58
C THR A 46 -0.33 -3.01 -1.08
N GLN A 47 0.85 -2.54 -0.66
CA GLN A 47 1.25 -2.41 0.75
C GLN A 47 1.51 -0.93 1.10
N LEU A 48 1.09 -0.54 2.31
CA LEU A 48 1.29 0.81 2.83
C LEU A 48 2.78 1.16 2.98
N SER A 49 3.60 0.22 3.43
CA SER A 49 5.05 0.39 3.60
C SER A 49 5.74 0.72 2.27
N SER A 50 5.39 0.01 1.20
CA SER A 50 5.91 0.27 -0.15
C SER A 50 5.47 1.63 -0.68
N TYR A 51 4.22 2.02 -0.42
CA TYR A 51 3.71 3.35 -0.77
C TYR A 51 4.44 4.46 -0.01
N GLN A 52 4.64 4.32 1.30
CA GLN A 52 5.36 5.29 2.12
C GLN A 52 6.83 5.43 1.69
N SER A 53 7.53 4.31 1.48
CA SER A 53 8.89 4.34 0.91
C SER A 53 8.91 5.01 -0.46
N HIS A 54 7.90 4.78 -1.30
CA HIS A 54 7.80 5.44 -2.61
C HIS A 54 7.61 6.96 -2.49
N ARG A 55 6.77 7.45 -1.56
CA ARG A 55 6.56 8.89 -1.37
C ARG A 55 7.86 9.65 -1.09
N ARG A 56 8.83 9.01 -0.42
CA ARG A 56 10.14 9.61 -0.15
C ARG A 56 10.95 9.91 -1.41
N VAL A 57 10.64 9.26 -2.54
CA VAL A 57 11.24 9.58 -3.84
C VAL A 57 10.85 10.98 -4.29
N HIS A 58 9.63 11.43 -4.00
CA HIS A 58 9.14 12.75 -4.36
C HIS A 58 9.62 13.84 -3.40
N THR A 59 9.69 13.52 -2.10
CA THR A 59 10.16 14.48 -1.09
C THR A 59 11.68 14.56 -0.96
N GLY A 60 12.41 13.58 -1.51
CA GLY A 60 13.86 13.45 -1.33
C GLY A 60 14.28 13.03 0.08
N GLU A 61 13.34 12.65 0.95
CA GLU A 61 13.62 12.29 2.34
C GLU A 61 14.43 10.98 2.42
N ARG A 62 15.55 11.01 3.14
CA ARG A 62 16.44 9.85 3.32
C ARG A 62 16.72 9.60 4.81
N PRO A 63 15.73 9.08 5.56
CA PRO A 63 15.80 9.01 7.02
C PRO A 63 16.80 7.96 7.53
N PHE A 64 17.26 7.04 6.68
CA PHE A 64 18.16 5.96 7.09
C PHE A 64 19.63 6.35 6.85
N LEU A 65 20.29 6.86 7.87
CA LEU A 65 21.72 7.18 7.85
C LEU A 65 22.55 5.94 8.24
N CYS A 66 23.59 5.64 7.47
CA CYS A 66 24.62 4.69 7.85
C CYS A 66 25.68 5.40 8.71
N PRO A 67 25.85 5.05 10.01
CA PRO A 67 26.82 5.70 10.87
C PRO A 67 28.27 5.37 10.49
N GLN A 68 28.52 4.26 9.80
CA GLN A 68 29.87 3.82 9.41
C GLN A 68 30.45 4.64 8.25
N CYS A 69 29.63 5.03 7.27
CA CYS A 69 30.10 5.70 6.05
C CYS A 69 29.33 6.96 5.67
N GLY A 70 28.37 7.40 6.48
CA GLY A 70 27.58 8.61 6.26
C GLY A 70 26.55 8.53 5.13
N ARG A 71 26.43 7.40 4.41
CA ARG A 71 25.44 7.25 3.33
C ARG A 71 24.02 7.23 3.88
N THR A 72 23.12 7.97 3.23
CA THR A 72 21.70 7.99 3.57
C THR A 72 20.86 7.20 2.55
N PHE A 73 19.75 6.62 2.99
CA PHE A 73 18.84 5.83 2.16
C PHE A 73 17.39 6.25 2.38
N ALA A 74 16.56 6.17 1.34
CA ALA A 74 15.12 6.44 1.41
C ALA A 74 14.29 5.20 1.85
N ASP A 75 14.83 4.00 1.69
CA ASP A 75 14.12 2.74 1.93
C ASP A 75 14.87 1.86 2.95
N PRO A 76 14.16 1.29 3.95
CA PRO A 76 14.77 0.47 4.99
C PRO A 76 15.39 -0.83 4.47
N SER A 77 14.84 -1.43 3.41
CA SER A 77 15.36 -2.67 2.84
C SER A 77 16.72 -2.43 2.18
N SER A 78 16.84 -1.32 1.46
CA SER A 78 18.08 -0.85 0.84
C SER A 78 19.15 -0.54 1.89
N TYR A 79 18.77 0.14 2.98
CA TYR A 79 19.64 0.41 4.12
C TYR A 79 20.15 -0.88 4.78
N ARG A 80 19.26 -1.84 5.12
CA ARG A 80 19.66 -3.11 5.74
C ARG A 80 20.57 -3.94 4.84
N ARG A 81 20.33 -3.95 3.51
CA ARG A 81 21.22 -4.60 2.56
C ARG A 81 22.60 -3.94 2.54
N HIS A 82 22.64 -2.61 2.58
CA HIS A 82 23.89 -1.87 2.66
C HIS A 82 24.65 -2.14 3.96
N GLN A 83 23.97 -2.16 5.10
CA GLN A 83 24.62 -2.46 6.39
C GLN A 83 25.30 -3.83 6.41
N ARG A 84 24.70 -4.83 5.75
CA ARG A 84 25.31 -6.17 5.62
C ARG A 84 26.61 -6.17 4.81
N ALA A 85 26.86 -5.15 3.98
CA ALA A 85 28.11 -5.02 3.24
C ALA A 85 29.25 -4.40 4.07
N HIS A 86 28.96 -3.91 5.29
CA HIS A 86 29.97 -3.44 6.25
C HIS A 86 30.33 -4.51 7.29
N GLN A 87 29.65 -5.65 7.27
CA GLN A 87 30.05 -6.83 8.03
C GLN A 87 31.28 -7.45 7.37
#